data_AF-A0A1V5T7H0-F1
#
_entry.id   AF-A0A1V5T7H0-F1
#
_cell.length_a   1.000
_cell.length_b   1.000
_cell.length_c   1.000
_cell.angle_alpha   90.00
_cell.angle_beta   90.00
_cell.angle_gamma   90.00
#
_symmetry.space_group_name_H-M   'P 1'
#
loop_
_entity.id
_entity.type
_entity.pdbx_description
1 polymer ?
#
loop_
_entity_poly.entity_id
_entity_poly.type
_entity_poly.pdbx_seq_one_letter_code
_entity_poly.pdbx_strand_id
1 'polypeptide(L)'
;MIGQTIALLGKEYRITELLGHGKSAWSWLAENGGGRVVYKKMHNEAVEHYTFSDKVLSEVDAWKKLSAAGIPLPVLLEWDAEKQYLVKEYIEGPTAAELCIQGKLTDEHFEMAWDLNSRLAGAGFHIDWFPTNFILTGGRIVYIDYECHPYNAEWDFEHWGVYYWLNRSGMKEHLETGTCATLNKPGTPKPVTEPFEAEKQALKERLGRSNG
;
A
#
# COMPACT_ATOMS: atom_id res chain seq x y z
N MET A 1 -22.43 1.94 -0.77
CA MET A 1 -22.30 1.06 -1.95
C MET A 1 -22.45 -0.42 -1.63
N ILE A 2 -22.15 -0.89 -0.40
CA ILE A 2 -22.35 -2.30 -0.01
C ILE A 2 -23.77 -2.77 -0.35
N GLY A 3 -23.86 -3.96 -0.96
CA GLY A 3 -25.11 -4.58 -1.41
C GLY A 3 -25.56 -4.17 -2.82
N GLN A 4 -24.98 -3.14 -3.42
CA GLN A 4 -25.30 -2.72 -4.79
C GLN A 4 -24.62 -3.60 -5.83
N THR A 5 -25.25 -3.71 -6.99
CA THR A 5 -24.65 -4.33 -8.19
C THR A 5 -24.17 -3.23 -9.12
N ILE A 6 -22.96 -3.37 -9.63
CA ILE A 6 -22.34 -2.46 -10.59
C ILE A 6 -21.81 -3.23 -11.80
N ALA A 7 -21.82 -2.58 -12.97
CA ALA A 7 -21.25 -3.14 -14.19
C ALA A 7 -19.75 -2.83 -14.23
N LEU A 8 -18.92 -3.89 -14.17
CA LEU A 8 -17.46 -3.84 -14.29
C LEU A 8 -17.01 -4.95 -15.23
N LEU A 9 -15.98 -4.74 -16.05
CA LEU A 9 -15.43 -5.79 -16.92
C LEU A 9 -16.49 -6.42 -17.84
N GLY A 10 -17.49 -5.63 -18.25
CA GLY A 10 -18.63 -6.09 -19.04
C GLY A 10 -19.59 -7.06 -18.32
N LYS A 11 -19.50 -7.20 -16.99
CA LYS A 11 -20.33 -8.10 -16.17
C LYS A 11 -20.87 -7.38 -14.94
N GLU A 12 -21.89 -7.96 -14.33
CA GLU A 12 -22.42 -7.49 -13.05
C GLU A 12 -21.61 -8.03 -11.87
N TYR A 13 -21.20 -7.14 -10.98
CA TYR A 13 -20.53 -7.44 -9.72
C TYR A 13 -21.29 -6.85 -8.55
N ARG A 14 -21.44 -7.61 -7.47
CA ARG A 14 -22.04 -7.16 -6.21
C ARG A 14 -20.95 -6.62 -5.30
N ILE A 15 -21.13 -5.41 -4.76
CA ILE A 15 -20.25 -4.86 -3.73
C ILE A 15 -20.52 -5.57 -2.39
N THR A 16 -19.51 -6.18 -1.81
CA THR A 16 -19.62 -6.98 -0.58
C THR A 16 -19.00 -6.31 0.64
N GLU A 17 -17.90 -5.57 0.44
CA GLU A 17 -17.11 -5.04 1.55
C GLU A 17 -16.48 -3.68 1.21
N LEU A 18 -16.31 -2.82 2.20
CA LEU A 18 -15.44 -1.65 2.10
C LEU A 18 -14.04 -2.03 2.59
N LEU A 19 -13.05 -1.96 1.69
CA LEU A 19 -11.66 -2.32 2.00
C LEU A 19 -10.84 -1.13 2.51
N GLY A 20 -11.20 0.09 2.12
CA GLY A 20 -10.46 1.27 2.56
C GLY A 20 -11.05 2.58 2.08
N HIS A 21 -10.82 3.63 2.87
CA HIS A 21 -11.18 5.01 2.55
C HIS A 21 -9.95 5.88 2.68
N GLY A 22 -9.41 6.32 1.54
CA GLY A 22 -8.32 7.27 1.47
C GLY A 22 -8.82 8.67 1.14
N LYS A 23 -7.90 9.64 1.21
CA LYS A 23 -8.15 11.06 0.89
C LYS A 23 -8.70 11.28 -0.52
N SER A 24 -8.40 10.37 -1.44
CA SER A 24 -8.70 10.50 -2.86
C SER A 24 -9.67 9.47 -3.40
N ALA A 25 -9.91 8.38 -2.66
CA ALA A 25 -10.63 7.24 -3.19
C ALA A 25 -11.22 6.37 -2.10
N TRP A 26 -12.27 5.67 -2.47
CA TRP A 26 -12.80 4.56 -1.71
C TRP A 26 -12.52 3.27 -2.47
N SER A 27 -12.14 2.21 -1.77
CA SER A 27 -11.90 0.88 -2.32
C SER A 27 -12.89 -0.12 -1.74
N TRP A 28 -13.57 -0.87 -2.60
CA TRP A 28 -14.50 -1.93 -2.20
C TRP A 28 -14.12 -3.26 -2.81
N LEU A 29 -14.45 -4.33 -2.10
CA LEU A 29 -14.50 -5.68 -2.66
C LEU A 29 -15.80 -5.82 -3.46
N ALA A 30 -15.66 -6.31 -4.69
CA ALA A 30 -16.78 -6.61 -5.57
C ALA A 30 -16.65 -8.05 -6.08
N GLU A 31 -17.76 -8.78 -6.11
CA GLU A 31 -17.76 -10.21 -6.43
C GLU A 31 -18.81 -10.56 -7.47
N ASN A 32 -18.52 -11.56 -8.28
CA ASN A 32 -19.51 -12.24 -9.12
C ASN A 32 -19.27 -13.75 -9.08
N GLY A 33 -20.10 -14.52 -9.80
CA GLY A 33 -19.95 -15.98 -9.88
C GLY A 33 -18.62 -16.47 -10.48
N GLY A 34 -17.77 -15.57 -11.00
CA GLY A 34 -16.45 -15.87 -11.56
C GLY A 34 -15.27 -15.38 -10.72
N GLY A 35 -15.47 -14.70 -9.58
CA GLY A 35 -14.38 -14.28 -8.70
C GLY A 35 -14.58 -12.93 -8.00
N ARG A 36 -13.50 -12.43 -7.40
CA ARG A 36 -13.43 -11.20 -6.60
C ARG A 36 -12.49 -10.19 -7.25
N VAL A 37 -12.86 -8.91 -7.20
CA VAL A 37 -12.06 -7.77 -7.68
C VAL A 37 -12.14 -6.62 -6.69
N VAL A 38 -11.17 -5.71 -6.75
CA VAL A 38 -11.22 -4.45 -6.01
C VAL A 38 -11.68 -3.34 -6.94
N TYR A 39 -12.81 -2.72 -6.60
CA TYR A 39 -13.32 -1.53 -7.25
C TYR A 39 -12.88 -0.29 -6.47
N LYS A 40 -12.05 0.56 -7.08
CA LYS A 40 -11.57 1.82 -6.49
C LYS A 40 -12.21 3.00 -7.21
N LYS A 41 -13.07 3.74 -6.50
CA LYS A 41 -13.74 4.95 -7.00
C LYS A 41 -13.05 6.17 -6.45
N MET A 42 -12.57 7.04 -7.34
CA MET A 42 -12.00 8.31 -6.94
C MET A 42 -13.12 9.26 -6.50
N HIS A 43 -12.83 10.08 -5.50
CA HIS A 43 -13.71 11.14 -5.04
C HIS A 43 -12.92 12.46 -4.95
N ASN A 44 -13.68 13.54 -5.02
CA ASN A 44 -13.16 14.90 -4.89
C ASN A 44 -13.60 15.45 -3.55
N GLU A 45 -12.65 15.67 -2.66
CA GLU A 45 -12.80 16.72 -1.65
C GLU A 45 -12.62 18.06 -2.37
N ALA A 46 -13.57 18.98 -2.20
CA ALA A 46 -13.56 20.27 -2.88
C ALA A 46 -12.35 21.10 -2.40
N VAL A 47 -11.35 21.25 -3.28
CA VAL A 47 -10.26 22.22 -3.09
C VAL A 47 -10.42 23.27 -4.18
N GLU A 48 -10.71 24.50 -3.77
CA GLU A 48 -11.20 25.63 -4.58
C GLU A 48 -10.25 26.10 -5.70
N HIS A 49 -9.04 25.54 -5.81
CA HIS A 49 -7.99 26.04 -6.69
C HIS A 49 -7.18 24.95 -7.44
N TYR A 50 -7.69 23.72 -7.55
CA TYR A 50 -6.97 22.63 -8.23
C TYR A 50 -7.63 22.24 -9.56
N THR A 51 -6.93 22.45 -10.68
CA THR A 51 -7.18 21.71 -11.92
C THR A 51 -6.83 20.26 -11.65
N PHE A 52 -7.84 19.39 -11.55
CA PHE A 52 -7.66 17.99 -11.22
C PHE A 52 -6.72 17.32 -12.24
N SER A 53 -5.48 17.05 -11.85
CA SER A 53 -4.67 16.03 -12.49
C SER A 53 -5.44 14.72 -12.34
N ASP A 54 -5.81 14.09 -13.44
CA ASP A 54 -6.67 12.91 -13.39
C ASP A 54 -6.02 11.80 -12.56
N LYS A 55 -6.52 11.61 -11.34
CA LYS A 55 -5.96 10.65 -10.37
C LYS A 55 -5.99 9.23 -10.91
N VAL A 56 -6.99 8.89 -11.72
CA VAL A 56 -7.02 7.58 -12.41
C VAL A 56 -5.82 7.48 -13.34
N LEU A 57 -5.53 8.49 -14.15
CA LEU A 57 -4.37 8.47 -15.05
C LEU A 57 -3.05 8.42 -14.29
N SER A 58 -2.94 9.11 -13.13
CA SER A 58 -1.75 9.04 -12.27
C SER A 58 -1.52 7.62 -11.75
N GLU A 59 -2.56 6.95 -11.24
CA GLU A 59 -2.44 5.57 -10.76
C GLU A 59 -2.16 4.58 -11.91
N VAL A 60 -2.76 4.79 -13.09
CA VAL A 60 -2.48 3.99 -14.29
C VAL A 60 -1.02 4.15 -14.72
N ASP A 61 -0.48 5.36 -14.68
CA ASP A 61 0.93 5.64 -15.02
C ASP A 61 1.89 5.01 -13.99
N ALA A 62 1.60 5.12 -12.70
CA ALA A 62 2.36 4.47 -11.64
C ALA A 62 2.34 2.94 -11.80
N TRP A 63 1.17 2.35 -12.05
CA TRP A 63 1.04 0.91 -12.32
C TRP A 63 1.91 0.48 -13.50
N LYS A 64 1.91 1.23 -14.61
CA LYS A 64 2.76 0.93 -15.79
C LYS A 64 4.24 0.97 -15.46
N LYS A 65 4.71 2.01 -14.75
CA LYS A 65 6.12 2.17 -14.36
C LYS A 65 6.57 1.04 -13.43
N LEU A 66 5.80 0.78 -12.39
CA LEU A 66 6.10 -0.26 -11.41
C LEU A 66 6.02 -1.67 -12.02
N SER A 67 5.01 -1.94 -12.87
CA SER A 67 4.90 -3.20 -13.61
C SER A 67 6.09 -3.43 -14.54
N ALA A 68 6.52 -2.39 -15.29
CA ALA A 68 7.70 -2.45 -16.14
C ALA A 68 9.00 -2.70 -15.33
N ALA A 69 9.06 -2.25 -14.09
CA ALA A 69 10.16 -2.52 -13.16
C ALA A 69 10.06 -3.91 -12.47
N GLY A 70 9.07 -4.73 -12.82
CA GLY A 70 8.91 -6.08 -12.26
C GLY A 70 8.45 -6.09 -10.79
N ILE A 71 7.79 -5.01 -10.34
CA ILE A 71 7.24 -4.91 -9.00
C ILE A 71 5.97 -5.77 -8.89
N PRO A 72 5.84 -6.62 -7.85
CA PRO A 72 4.62 -7.41 -7.66
C PRO A 72 3.44 -6.51 -7.30
N LEU A 73 2.49 -6.40 -8.22
CA LEU A 73 1.27 -5.59 -8.10
C LEU A 73 0.04 -6.43 -8.43
N PRO A 74 -1.15 -6.06 -7.92
CA PRO A 74 -2.41 -6.50 -8.51
C PRO A 74 -2.46 -6.13 -9.99
N VAL A 75 -3.01 -7.01 -10.82
CA VAL A 75 -3.29 -6.67 -12.23
C VAL A 75 -4.32 -5.55 -12.30
N LEU A 76 -4.04 -4.51 -13.10
CA LEU A 76 -5.03 -3.49 -13.46
C LEU A 76 -5.95 -4.07 -14.55
N LEU A 77 -7.23 -4.26 -14.22
CA LEU A 77 -8.19 -4.98 -15.07
C LEU A 77 -9.02 -4.03 -15.95
N GLU A 78 -9.44 -2.90 -15.40
CA GLU A 78 -10.26 -1.88 -16.08
C GLU A 78 -10.05 -0.54 -15.41
N TRP A 79 -10.21 0.54 -16.17
CA TRP A 79 -10.23 1.90 -15.63
C TRP A 79 -11.01 2.81 -16.57
N ASP A 80 -11.55 3.88 -16.01
CA ASP A 80 -12.31 4.88 -16.75
C ASP A 80 -12.02 6.23 -16.10
N ALA A 81 -11.28 7.07 -16.82
CA ALA A 81 -10.93 8.43 -16.41
C ALA A 81 -12.16 9.31 -16.27
N GLU A 82 -13.09 9.27 -17.22
CA GLU A 82 -14.30 10.10 -17.19
C GLU A 82 -15.20 9.73 -16.02
N LYS A 83 -15.36 8.43 -15.77
CA LYS A 83 -16.10 7.90 -14.62
C LYS A 83 -15.24 7.79 -13.37
N GLN A 84 -13.98 8.23 -13.36
CA GLN A 84 -13.14 8.32 -12.16
C GLN A 84 -13.03 7.00 -11.35
N TYR A 85 -12.82 5.86 -12.00
CA TYR A 85 -12.60 4.59 -11.29
C TYR A 85 -11.53 3.70 -11.93
N LEU A 86 -11.06 2.74 -11.14
CA LEU A 86 -10.30 1.59 -11.61
C LEU A 86 -10.76 0.30 -10.93
N VAL A 87 -10.48 -0.82 -11.60
CA VAL A 87 -10.71 -2.18 -11.13
C VAL A 87 -9.38 -2.90 -11.15
N LYS A 88 -9.02 -3.51 -10.02
CA LYS A 88 -7.80 -4.30 -9.89
C LYS A 88 -8.10 -5.70 -9.39
N GLU A 89 -7.17 -6.61 -9.64
CA GLU A 89 -7.15 -7.94 -9.04
C GLU A 89 -7.29 -7.83 -7.51
N TYR A 90 -8.12 -8.71 -6.93
CA TYR A 90 -8.15 -8.88 -5.48
C TYR A 90 -7.07 -9.88 -5.07
N ILE A 91 -6.17 -9.45 -4.17
CA ILE A 91 -5.12 -10.30 -3.63
C ILE A 91 -5.59 -10.80 -2.26
N GLU A 92 -5.74 -12.12 -2.13
CA GLU A 92 -6.14 -12.74 -0.88
C GLU A 92 -4.93 -12.94 0.04
N GLY A 93 -5.05 -12.46 1.28
CA GLY A 93 -4.06 -12.62 2.32
C GLY A 93 -4.08 -11.47 3.32
N PRO A 94 -3.35 -11.60 4.44
CA PRO A 94 -3.23 -10.55 5.42
C PRO A 94 -2.34 -9.42 4.91
N THR A 95 -2.68 -8.19 5.30
CA THR A 95 -1.81 -7.04 5.15
C THR A 95 -0.60 -7.12 6.10
N ALA A 96 0.48 -6.42 5.79
CA ALA A 96 1.60 -6.29 6.71
C ALA A 96 1.18 -5.60 8.02
N ALA A 97 0.19 -4.70 7.98
CA ALA A 97 -0.40 -4.09 9.17
C ALA A 97 -1.07 -5.12 10.09
N GLU A 98 -1.87 -6.03 9.53
CA GLU A 98 -2.53 -7.10 10.29
C GLU A 98 -1.50 -8.06 10.91
N LEU A 99 -0.47 -8.46 10.15
CA LEU A 99 0.60 -9.29 10.68
C LEU A 99 1.41 -8.56 11.76
N CYS A 100 1.66 -7.26 11.60
CA CYS A 100 2.33 -6.41 12.58
C CYS A 100 1.58 -6.44 13.91
N ILE A 101 0.27 -6.13 13.92
CA ILE A 101 -0.53 -6.09 15.16
C ILE A 101 -0.71 -7.47 15.80
N GLN A 102 -0.60 -8.54 15.02
CA GLN A 102 -0.61 -9.92 15.51
C GLN A 102 0.77 -10.37 16.03
N GLY A 103 1.84 -9.63 15.77
CA GLY A 103 3.21 -10.04 16.08
C GLY A 103 3.67 -11.23 15.24
N LYS A 104 3.24 -11.29 13.98
CA LYS A 104 3.49 -12.39 13.03
C LYS A 104 4.36 -11.98 11.85
N LEU A 105 4.91 -10.77 11.84
CA LEU A 105 5.99 -10.43 10.92
C LEU A 105 7.22 -11.28 11.27
N THR A 106 7.93 -11.73 10.24
CA THR A 106 9.06 -12.65 10.34
C THR A 106 10.25 -12.05 9.61
N ASP A 107 11.45 -12.53 9.89
CA ASP A 107 12.67 -12.11 9.18
C ASP A 107 12.51 -12.24 7.64
N GLU A 108 11.82 -13.28 7.16
CA GLU A 108 11.49 -13.47 5.74
C GLU A 108 10.63 -12.32 5.16
N HIS A 109 9.63 -11.84 5.90
CA HIS A 109 8.80 -10.71 5.45
C HIS A 109 9.62 -9.42 5.31
N PHE A 110 10.55 -9.19 6.23
CA PHE A 110 11.45 -8.04 6.16
C PHE A 110 12.46 -8.19 5.03
N GLU A 111 13.00 -9.38 4.80
CA GLU A 111 13.87 -9.68 3.67
C GLU A 111 13.18 -9.38 2.34
N MET A 112 11.92 -9.82 2.17
CA MET A 112 11.12 -9.48 0.98
C MET A 112 10.95 -7.97 0.79
N ALA A 113 10.71 -7.23 1.87
CA ALA A 113 10.55 -5.78 1.80
C ALA A 113 11.87 -5.06 1.42
N TRP A 114 13.01 -5.47 1.98
CA TRP A 114 14.31 -4.92 1.58
C TRP A 114 14.73 -5.28 0.16
N ASP A 115 14.41 -6.49 -0.30
CA ASP A 115 14.64 -6.88 -1.70
C ASP A 115 13.80 -6.05 -2.66
N LEU A 116 12.53 -5.85 -2.33
CA LEU A 116 11.64 -4.98 -3.09
C LEU A 116 12.17 -3.53 -3.09
N ASN A 117 12.62 -3.02 -1.95
CA ASN A 117 13.24 -1.70 -1.84
C ASN A 117 14.47 -1.55 -2.74
N SER A 118 15.33 -2.56 -2.79
CA SER A 118 16.53 -2.56 -3.63
C SER A 118 16.17 -2.52 -5.12
N ARG A 119 15.13 -3.24 -5.53
CA ARG A 119 14.61 -3.21 -6.92
C ARG A 119 14.04 -1.85 -7.28
N LEU A 120 13.26 -1.25 -6.38
CA LEU A 120 12.69 0.08 -6.57
C LEU A 120 13.77 1.16 -6.71
N ALA A 121 14.75 1.16 -5.81
CA ALA A 121 15.89 2.07 -5.89
C ALA A 121 16.67 1.91 -7.20
N GLY A 122 16.93 0.67 -7.63
CA GLY A 122 17.57 0.38 -8.92
C GLY A 122 16.74 0.83 -10.14
N ALA A 123 15.41 0.89 -10.00
CA ALA A 123 14.51 1.44 -11.01
C ALA A 123 14.32 2.97 -10.91
N GLY A 124 14.93 3.63 -9.92
CA GLY A 124 14.85 5.08 -9.71
C GLY A 124 13.56 5.55 -9.02
N PHE A 125 12.88 4.66 -8.28
CA PHE A 125 11.64 4.98 -7.57
C PHE A 125 11.68 4.64 -6.07
N HIS A 126 10.83 5.29 -5.29
CA HIS A 126 10.34 4.77 -4.01
C HIS A 126 8.81 4.75 -4.01
N ILE A 127 8.22 4.05 -3.04
CA ILE A 127 6.77 3.87 -2.88
C ILE A 127 6.37 4.16 -1.43
N ASP A 128 5.07 4.24 -1.15
CA ASP A 128 4.58 4.35 0.23
C ASP A 128 4.68 3.01 0.96
N TRP A 129 5.66 2.92 1.87
CA TRP A 129 5.96 1.74 2.67
C TRP A 129 5.02 1.51 3.86
N PHE A 130 3.91 2.24 3.98
CA PHE A 130 2.96 2.04 5.07
C PHE A 130 2.38 0.61 5.06
N PRO A 131 2.31 -0.10 6.21
CA PRO A 131 2.02 -1.54 6.24
C PRO A 131 0.68 -1.99 5.63
N THR A 132 -0.31 -1.10 5.52
CA THR A 132 -1.61 -1.43 4.89
C THR A 132 -1.51 -1.59 3.37
N ASN A 133 -0.46 -1.06 2.76
CA ASN A 133 -0.26 -1.08 1.31
C ASN A 133 0.39 -2.39 0.82
N PHE A 134 0.65 -3.34 1.71
CA PHE A 134 1.34 -4.60 1.39
C PHE A 134 0.53 -5.79 1.85
N ILE A 135 0.32 -6.75 0.95
CA ILE A 135 -0.23 -8.06 1.29
C ILE A 135 0.90 -9.09 1.25
N LEU A 136 1.02 -9.87 2.33
CA LEU A 136 2.03 -10.90 2.51
C LEU A 136 1.33 -12.26 2.42
N THR A 137 1.46 -12.93 1.27
CA THR A 137 0.69 -14.15 0.95
C THR A 137 1.53 -15.09 0.08
N GLY A 138 1.46 -16.40 0.34
CA GLY A 138 2.13 -17.41 -0.50
C GLY A 138 3.64 -17.19 -0.72
N GLY A 139 4.36 -16.67 0.28
CA GLY A 139 5.80 -16.41 0.18
C GLY A 139 6.16 -15.21 -0.71
N ARG A 140 5.21 -14.30 -0.98
CA ARG A 140 5.45 -13.05 -1.73
C ARG A 140 4.89 -11.84 -1.00
N ILE A 141 5.52 -10.70 -1.27
CA ILE A 141 5.04 -9.36 -0.96
C ILE A 141 4.36 -8.77 -2.20
N VAL A 142 3.15 -8.24 -2.04
CA VAL A 142 2.41 -7.56 -3.12
C VAL A 142 2.09 -6.15 -2.68
N TYR A 143 2.56 -5.15 -3.45
CA TYR A 143 2.25 -3.74 -3.22
C TYR A 143 0.92 -3.41 -3.91
N ILE A 144 -0.08 -3.01 -3.15
CA ILE A 144 -1.47 -2.89 -3.66
C ILE A 144 -1.88 -1.45 -3.97
N ASP A 145 -1.04 -0.47 -3.68
CA ASP A 145 -1.31 0.94 -3.98
C ASP A 145 -0.56 1.34 -5.26
N TYR A 146 -1.23 2.02 -6.18
CA TYR A 146 -0.61 2.40 -7.45
C TYR A 146 0.00 3.78 -7.34
N GLU A 147 1.02 3.90 -6.49
CA GLU A 147 1.72 5.15 -6.23
C GLU A 147 3.23 4.94 -6.28
N CYS A 148 3.95 5.84 -6.94
CA CYS A 148 5.40 5.83 -6.95
C CYS A 148 5.95 7.24 -7.17
N HIS A 149 7.12 7.50 -6.61
CA HIS A 149 7.80 8.78 -6.66
C HIS A 149 9.25 8.60 -7.11
N PRO A 150 9.89 9.62 -7.69
CA PRO A 150 11.34 9.59 -7.91
C PRO A 150 12.08 9.18 -6.63
N TYR A 151 13.09 8.33 -6.76
CA TYR A 151 13.78 7.77 -5.60
C TYR A 151 14.34 8.86 -4.68
N ASN A 152 14.09 8.68 -3.38
CA ASN A 152 14.66 9.47 -2.31
C ASN A 152 14.84 8.52 -1.12
N ALA A 153 16.08 8.36 -0.67
CA ALA A 153 16.43 7.48 0.44
C ALA A 153 15.64 7.82 1.71
N GLU A 154 15.30 9.09 1.94
CA GLU A 154 14.54 9.55 3.12
C GLU A 154 13.13 8.96 3.23
N TRP A 155 12.60 8.37 2.15
CA TRP A 155 11.26 7.81 2.04
C TRP A 155 11.27 6.32 1.66
N ASP A 156 12.44 5.69 1.67
CA ASP A 156 12.57 4.30 1.32
C ASP A 156 12.23 3.38 2.51
N PHE A 157 12.28 2.06 2.29
CA PHE A 157 11.92 1.12 3.34
C PHE A 157 12.84 1.24 4.57
N GLU A 158 14.14 1.45 4.36
CA GLU A 158 15.12 1.40 5.44
C GLU A 158 15.08 2.65 6.34
N HIS A 159 14.87 3.82 5.73
CA HIS A 159 14.90 5.09 6.45
C HIS A 159 13.52 5.55 6.91
N TRP A 160 12.44 5.01 6.33
CA TRP A 160 11.07 5.41 6.65
C TRP A 160 10.15 4.22 6.93
N GLY A 161 10.05 3.26 6.02
CA GLY A 161 9.05 2.18 6.08
C GLY A 161 9.16 1.26 7.30
N VAL A 162 10.37 0.76 7.56
CA VAL A 162 10.65 -0.29 8.55
C VAL A 162 10.17 0.07 9.96
N TYR A 163 10.20 1.35 10.32
CA TYR A 163 9.75 1.80 11.65
C TYR A 163 8.25 1.60 11.85
N TYR A 164 7.43 1.73 10.81
CA TYR A 164 6.00 1.41 10.89
C TYR A 164 5.75 -0.10 11.02
N TRP A 165 6.62 -0.92 10.42
CA TRP A 165 6.54 -2.37 10.47
C TRP A 165 6.96 -2.92 11.84
N LEU A 166 7.89 -2.26 12.53
CA LEU A 166 8.34 -2.58 13.88
C LEU A 166 7.40 -2.04 14.97
N ASN A 167 6.72 -0.91 14.72
CA ASN A 167 5.86 -0.26 15.71
C ASN A 167 4.47 -0.90 15.84
N ARG A 168 4.44 -2.12 16.41
CA ARG A 168 3.21 -2.88 16.66
C ARG A 168 2.15 -2.09 17.45
N SER A 169 2.55 -1.44 18.53
CA SER A 169 1.61 -0.70 19.39
C SER A 169 1.00 0.49 18.67
N GLY A 170 1.82 1.28 17.98
CA GLY A 170 1.33 2.43 17.20
C GLY A 170 0.47 1.99 16.01
N MET A 171 0.83 0.88 15.35
CA MET A 171 0.02 0.35 14.25
C MET A 171 -1.35 -0.13 14.74
N LYS A 172 -1.40 -0.77 15.92
CA LYS A 172 -2.66 -1.17 16.53
C LYS A 172 -3.55 0.04 16.82
N GLU A 173 -3.02 1.08 17.46
CA GLU A 173 -3.77 2.31 17.74
C GLU A 173 -4.24 2.98 16.44
N HIS A 174 -3.41 3.00 15.41
CA HIS A 174 -3.76 3.55 14.10
C HIS A 174 -4.95 2.82 13.48
N LEU A 175 -4.94 1.48 13.47
CA LEU A 175 -6.05 0.71 12.92
C LEU A 175 -7.35 0.85 13.75
N GLU A 176 -7.24 1.09 15.05
CA GLU A 176 -8.39 1.27 15.94
C GLU A 176 -9.00 2.69 15.86
N THR A 177 -8.19 3.71 15.61
CA THR A 177 -8.59 5.13 15.77
C THR A 177 -8.42 5.99 14.51
N GLY A 178 -7.65 5.52 13.53
CA GLY A 178 -7.26 6.28 12.34
C GLY A 178 -6.15 7.32 12.56
N THR A 179 -5.64 7.48 13.80
CA THR A 179 -4.58 8.46 14.10
C THR A 179 -3.18 7.92 13.78
N CYS A 180 -2.24 8.79 13.44
CA CYS A 180 -0.81 8.45 13.35
C CYS A 180 0.00 9.06 14.50
N ALA A 181 -0.64 9.53 15.58
CA ALA A 181 0.02 10.28 16.64
C ALA A 181 1.17 9.52 17.33
N THR A 182 1.07 8.19 17.47
CA THR A 182 2.11 7.33 18.06
C THR A 182 2.99 6.65 17.01
N LEU A 183 2.62 6.76 15.75
CA LEU A 183 3.43 6.29 14.62
C LEU A 183 4.39 7.37 14.13
N ASN A 184 4.00 8.64 14.17
CA ASN A 184 4.74 9.76 13.61
C ASN A 184 5.36 10.67 14.68
N LYS A 185 6.52 11.26 14.37
CA LYS A 185 7.09 12.37 15.16
C LYS A 185 6.13 13.56 15.13
N PRO A 186 5.93 14.27 16.26
CA PRO A 186 4.97 15.37 16.36
C PRO A 186 5.12 16.41 15.24
N GLY A 187 4.01 16.72 14.57
CA GLY A 187 3.97 17.73 13.50
C GLY A 187 4.62 17.31 12.18
N THR A 188 5.01 16.05 12.02
CA THR A 188 5.67 15.56 10.80
C THR A 188 5.00 14.28 10.28
N PRO A 189 5.17 13.97 8.98
CA PRO A 189 4.82 12.66 8.41
C PRO A 189 5.94 11.61 8.57
N LYS A 190 6.90 11.83 9.48
CA LYS A 190 8.05 10.93 9.69
C LYS A 190 7.80 9.98 10.84
N PRO A 191 8.25 8.73 10.76
CA PRO A 191 8.02 7.76 11.81
C PRO A 191 8.74 8.14 13.11
N VAL A 192 8.16 7.74 14.23
CA VAL A 192 8.89 7.54 15.48
C VAL A 192 9.93 6.44 15.26
N THR A 193 11.18 6.72 15.63
CA THR A 193 12.33 5.84 15.33
C THR A 193 12.81 5.09 16.57
N GLU A 194 12.72 5.70 17.74
CA GLU A 194 12.98 5.05 19.03
C GLU A 194 11.70 4.43 19.62
N PRO A 195 11.76 3.23 20.22
CA PRO A 195 12.95 2.43 20.53
C PRO A 195 13.39 1.48 19.39
N PHE A 196 12.82 1.61 18.19
CA PHE A 196 12.94 0.63 17.11
C PHE A 196 14.28 0.65 16.38
N GLU A 197 15.16 1.63 16.62
CA GLU A 197 16.45 1.70 15.96
C GLU A 197 17.31 0.46 16.28
N ALA A 198 17.40 0.07 17.54
CA ALA A 198 18.15 -1.12 17.95
C ALA A 198 17.59 -2.41 17.33
N GLU A 199 16.26 -2.53 17.24
CA GLU A 199 15.60 -3.67 16.62
C GLU A 199 15.84 -3.71 15.10
N LYS A 200 15.77 -2.56 14.43
CA LYS A 200 16.14 -2.42 13.01
C LYS A 200 17.58 -2.88 12.77
N GLN A 201 18.54 -2.41 13.58
CA GLN A 201 19.94 -2.80 13.42
C GLN A 201 20.14 -4.31 13.63
N ALA A 202 19.55 -4.87 14.68
CA ALA A 202 19.61 -6.32 14.93
C ALA A 202 18.99 -7.15 13.79
N LEU A 203 17.90 -6.67 13.20
CA LEU A 203 17.26 -7.31 12.06
C LEU A 203 18.16 -7.26 10.81
N LYS A 204 18.79 -6.12 10.52
CA LYS A 204 19.75 -5.99 9.43
C LYS A 204 20.93 -6.94 9.57
N GLU A 205 21.49 -7.05 10.78
CA GLU A 205 22.58 -7.99 11.09
C GLU A 205 22.17 -9.44 10.85
N ARG A 206 20.99 -9.86 11.35
CA ARG A 206 20.47 -11.22 11.12
C ARG A 206 20.27 -11.53 9.64
N LEU A 207 19.83 -10.54 8.87
CA LEU A 207 19.60 -10.66 7.43
C LEU A 207 20.86 -10.43 6.58
N GLY A 208 22.03 -10.23 7.19
CA GLY A 208 23.29 -9.98 6.47
C GLY A 208 23.29 -8.70 5.63
N ARG A 209 22.46 -7.70 5.97
CA ARG A 209 22.38 -6.40 5.28
C ARG A 209 23.44 -5.46 5.86
N SER A 210 24.27 -4.85 5.01
CA SER A 210 25.27 -3.87 5.46
C SER A 210 24.62 -2.58 5.98
N ASN A 211 25.33 -1.86 6.84
CA ASN A 211 25.00 -0.48 7.18
C ASN A 211 25.38 0.40 5.98
N GLY A 212 24.39 0.66 5.11
CA GLY A 212 24.46 1.70 4.09
C GLY A 212 24.36 3.09 4.71
#